data_AF-A0A7C1GN80-F1
#
_entry.id   AF-A0A7C1GN80-F1
#
_cell.length_a   1.000
_cell.length_b   1.000
_cell.length_c   1.000
_cell.angle_alpha   90.00
_cell.angle_beta   90.00
_cell.angle_gamma   90.00
#
_symmetry.space_group_name_H-M   'P 1'
#
loop_
_entity.id
_entity.type
_entity.pdbx_description
1 polymer ?
#
loop_
_entity_poly.entity_id
_entity_poly.type
_entity_poly.pdbx_seq_one_letter_code
_entity_poly.pdbx_strand_id
1 'polypeptide(L)'
;MERRFFKAPQNKQIFFSPSADKMGSLLEENKKIFSHYSFTILNQPFGEVRENCRKAVIQRALKFSKKFNPDIEEKINPVYQYIIQTGHQPVFFHPGIWIKNIFLNELLKSPLLDKSLGLNIILDN
;
A
#
# COMPACT_ATOMS: atom_id res chain seq x y z
N MET A 1 9.01 18.10 -17.73
CA MET A 1 8.41 17.93 -16.38
C MET A 1 8.02 19.32 -15.89
N GLU A 2 6.73 19.63 -15.76
CA GLU A 2 6.28 20.95 -15.29
C GLU A 2 6.71 21.19 -13.83
N ARG A 3 7.27 22.36 -13.54
CA ARG A 3 7.55 22.77 -12.16
C ARG A 3 6.24 23.09 -11.46
N ARG A 4 5.93 22.36 -10.39
CA ARG A 4 4.81 22.67 -9.49
C ARG A 4 5.34 23.37 -8.24
N PHE A 5 4.78 24.53 -7.91
CA PHE A 5 5.13 25.29 -6.72
C PHE A 5 4.17 24.92 -5.58
N PHE A 6 4.69 24.26 -4.56
CA PHE A 6 3.93 23.93 -3.35
C PHE A 6 4.32 24.89 -2.21
N LYS A 7 3.36 25.22 -1.36
CA LYS A 7 3.61 25.90 -0.08
C LYS A 7 3.62 24.86 1.02
N ALA A 8 4.53 25.02 1.99
CA ALA A 8 4.55 24.17 3.16
C ALA A 8 3.21 24.32 3.93
N PRO A 9 2.56 23.20 4.30
CA PRO A 9 1.31 23.24 5.07
C PRO A 9 1.45 24.04 6.37
N GLN A 10 0.43 24.81 6.72
CA GLN A 10 0.36 25.59 7.97
C GLN A 10 -0.82 25.08 8.83
N ASN A 11 -0.88 25.43 10.12
CA ASN A 11 -2.06 25.16 10.97
C ASN A 11 -2.59 23.71 10.92
N LYS A 12 -1.72 22.72 11.16
CA LYS A 12 -2.06 21.28 11.14
C LYS A 12 -2.61 20.75 9.80
N GLN A 13 -2.45 21.51 8.71
CA GLN A 13 -2.78 21.03 7.38
C GLN A 13 -1.89 19.85 6.99
N ILE A 14 -2.48 18.91 6.24
CA ILE A 14 -1.78 17.76 5.66
C ILE A 14 -1.80 17.93 4.15
N PHE A 15 -0.64 17.73 3.52
CA PHE A 15 -0.50 17.79 2.08
C PHE A 15 -0.46 16.39 1.48
N PHE A 16 -1.31 16.16 0.49
CA PHE A 16 -1.35 14.93 -0.31
C PHE A 16 -1.03 15.27 -1.77
N SER A 17 -0.06 14.56 -2.33
CA SER A 17 0.24 14.62 -3.77
C SER A 17 0.57 13.21 -4.26
N PRO A 18 -0.22 12.66 -5.20
CA PRO A 18 -1.49 13.18 -5.73
C PRO A 18 -2.59 13.28 -4.67
N SER A 19 -3.68 14.00 -4.99
CA SER A 19 -4.83 14.13 -4.08
C SER A 19 -5.49 12.77 -3.78
N ALA A 20 -6.08 12.64 -2.60
CA ALA A 20 -6.64 11.37 -2.11
C ALA A 20 -7.78 10.83 -2.99
N ASP A 21 -8.56 11.69 -3.64
CA ASP A 21 -9.61 11.29 -4.60
C ASP A 21 -9.06 10.56 -5.84
N LYS A 22 -7.76 10.72 -6.14
CA LYS A 22 -7.10 10.05 -7.27
C LYS A 22 -6.63 8.63 -6.96
N MET A 23 -6.75 8.16 -5.72
CA MET A 23 -6.24 6.84 -5.34
C MET A 23 -6.86 5.72 -6.19
N GLY A 24 -8.17 5.74 -6.44
CA GLY A 24 -8.83 4.75 -7.29
C GLY A 24 -8.25 4.71 -8.72
N SER A 25 -8.07 5.88 -9.35
CA SER A 25 -7.47 5.96 -10.69
C SER A 25 -6.03 5.45 -10.75
N LEU A 26 -5.24 5.71 -9.70
CA LEU A 26 -3.84 5.24 -9.63
C LEU A 26 -3.75 3.72 -9.50
N LEU A 27 -4.70 3.09 -8.80
CA LEU A 27 -4.76 1.63 -8.70
C LEU A 27 -5.05 0.99 -10.06
N GLU A 28 -6.02 1.52 -10.80
CA GLU A 28 -6.36 1.04 -12.14
C GLU A 28 -5.20 1.30 -13.13
N GLU A 29 -4.53 2.45 -13.03
CA GLU A 29 -3.35 2.74 -13.84
C GLU A 29 -2.21 1.77 -13.56
N ASN A 30 -1.90 1.52 -12.28
CA ASN A 30 -0.88 0.53 -11.89
C ASN A 30 -1.23 -0.87 -12.43
N LYS A 31 -2.50 -1.28 -12.34
CA LYS A 31 -2.97 -2.56 -12.89
C LYS A 31 -2.72 -2.64 -14.39
N LYS A 32 -3.04 -1.58 -15.13
CA LYS A 32 -2.76 -1.49 -16.58
C LYS A 32 -1.27 -1.55 -16.85
N ILE A 33 -0.42 -0.82 -16.13
CA ILE A 33 1.04 -0.86 -16.33
C ILE A 33 1.55 -2.31 -16.22
N PHE A 34 1.16 -3.02 -15.16
CA PHE A 34 1.59 -4.41 -14.97
C PHE A 34 1.02 -5.38 -16.00
N SER A 35 -0.18 -5.14 -16.56
CA SER A 35 -0.75 -6.02 -17.59
C SER A 35 -0.01 -5.95 -18.92
N HIS A 36 0.79 -4.92 -19.16
CA HIS A 36 1.62 -4.78 -20.38
C HIS A 36 3.00 -5.43 -20.24
N TYR A 37 3.37 -5.95 -19.07
CA TYR A 37 4.67 -6.57 -18.85
C TYR A 37 4.67 -8.03 -19.31
N SER A 38 5.50 -8.33 -20.31
CA SER A 38 5.59 -9.66 -20.95
C SER A 38 6.98 -10.31 -20.83
N PHE A 39 7.82 -9.85 -19.91
CA PHE A 39 9.17 -10.39 -19.71
C PHE A 39 9.20 -11.53 -18.68
N THR A 40 10.36 -12.20 -18.59
CA THR A 40 10.63 -13.25 -17.59
C THR A 40 11.67 -12.81 -16.56
N ILE A 41 11.59 -13.39 -15.36
CA ILE A 41 12.61 -13.31 -14.30
C ILE A 41 13.02 -14.75 -14.00
N LEU A 42 14.29 -15.09 -14.18
CA LEU A 42 14.79 -16.47 -13.99
C LEU A 42 13.94 -17.51 -14.75
N ASN A 43 13.60 -17.22 -16.01
CA ASN A 43 12.73 -18.04 -16.88
C ASN A 43 11.28 -18.21 -16.41
N GLN A 44 10.83 -17.46 -15.40
CA GLN A 44 9.42 -17.43 -14.98
C GLN A 44 8.72 -16.18 -15.53
N PRO A 45 7.49 -16.28 -16.07
CA PRO A 45 6.72 -15.11 -16.48
C PRO A 45 6.57 -14.09 -15.33
N PHE A 46 6.78 -12.80 -15.61
CA PHE A 46 6.67 -11.74 -14.60
C PHE A 46 5.35 -11.79 -13.81
N GLY A 47 4.24 -12.06 -14.49
CA GLY A 47 2.92 -12.17 -13.86
C GLY A 47 2.87 -13.25 -12.76
N GLU A 48 3.48 -14.40 -13.01
CA GLU A 48 3.56 -15.51 -12.03
C GLU A 48 4.47 -15.14 -10.86
N VAL A 49 5.64 -14.58 -11.13
CA VAL A 49 6.57 -14.11 -10.09
C VAL A 49 5.88 -13.09 -9.19
N ARG A 50 5.17 -12.13 -9.79
CA ARG A 50 4.43 -11.10 -9.05
C ARG A 50 3.34 -11.71 -8.18
N GLU A 51 2.56 -12.65 -8.70
CA GLU A 51 1.48 -13.29 -7.94
C GLU A 51 2.01 -14.14 -6.78
N ASN A 52 3.10 -14.89 -7.01
CA ASN A 52 3.78 -15.64 -5.96
C ASN A 52 4.33 -14.73 -4.87
N CYS A 53 4.97 -13.62 -5.25
CA CYS A 53 5.46 -12.62 -4.29
C CYS A 53 4.33 -11.97 -3.50
N ARG A 54 3.18 -11.67 -4.12
CA ARG A 54 1.99 -11.12 -3.44
C ARG A 54 1.45 -12.06 -2.37
N LYS A 55 1.29 -13.35 -2.68
CA LYS A 55 0.87 -14.36 -1.70
C LYS A 55 1.89 -14.45 -0.56
N ALA A 56 3.17 -14.50 -0.90
CA ALA A 56 4.24 -14.70 0.06
C ALA A 56 4.45 -13.49 1.00
N VAL A 57 4.24 -12.26 0.53
CA VAL A 57 4.33 -11.06 1.40
C VAL A 57 3.13 -11.00 2.36
N ILE A 58 1.93 -11.34 1.90
CA ILE A 58 0.72 -11.31 2.74
C ILE A 58 0.77 -12.40 3.80
N GLN A 59 1.19 -13.62 3.45
CA GLN A 59 1.39 -14.69 4.42
C GLN A 59 2.39 -14.30 5.52
N ARG A 60 3.50 -13.65 5.16
CA ARG A 60 4.49 -13.14 6.13
C ARG A 60 3.90 -12.02 7.00
N ALA A 61 3.19 -11.08 6.39
CA ALA A 61 2.53 -9.98 7.09
C ALA A 61 1.48 -10.48 8.09
N LEU A 62 0.67 -11.47 7.71
CA LEU A 62 -0.30 -12.13 8.59
C LEU A 62 0.39 -12.83 9.75
N LYS A 63 1.41 -13.65 9.46
CA LYS A 63 2.19 -14.35 10.50
C LYS A 63 2.77 -13.39 11.53
N PHE A 64 3.29 -12.25 11.08
CA PHE A 64 3.81 -11.21 11.98
C PHE A 64 2.69 -10.53 12.77
N SER A 65 1.62 -10.12 12.09
CA SER A 65 0.52 -9.35 12.69
C SER A 65 -0.30 -10.15 13.70
N LYS A 66 -0.37 -11.48 13.54
CA LYS A 66 -1.01 -12.40 14.51
C LYS A 66 -0.42 -12.32 15.92
N LYS A 67 0.83 -11.85 16.07
CA LYS A 67 1.44 -11.61 17.38
C LYS A 67 0.74 -10.50 18.18
N PHE A 68 0.10 -9.56 17.48
CA PHE A 68 -0.58 -8.40 18.09
C PHE A 68 -2.10 -8.51 18.04
N ASN A 69 -2.62 -9.20 17.02
CA ASN A 69 -4.04 -9.44 16.84
C ASN A 69 -4.25 -10.85 16.25
N PRO A 70 -4.55 -11.87 17.07
CA PRO A 70 -4.75 -13.25 16.60
C PRO A 70 -5.79 -13.37 15.47
N ASP A 71 -6.84 -12.54 15.51
CA ASP A 71 -7.97 -12.57 14.58
C ASP A 71 -7.77 -11.64 13.37
N ILE A 72 -6.54 -11.19 13.10
CA ILE A 72 -6.26 -10.23 12.02
C ILE A 72 -6.68 -10.75 10.63
N GLU A 73 -6.64 -12.06 10.42
CA GLU A 73 -6.99 -12.69 9.15
C GLU A 73 -8.49 -12.53 8.83
N GLU A 74 -9.35 -12.57 9.85
CA GLU A 74 -10.81 -12.37 9.70
C GLU A 74 -11.16 -10.94 9.32
N LYS A 75 -10.25 -9.98 9.57
CA LYS A 75 -10.43 -8.57 9.24
C LYS A 75 -10.02 -8.23 7.81
N ILE A 76 -9.46 -9.19 7.07
CA ILE A 76 -9.04 -9.00 5.67
C ILE A 76 -10.13 -9.51 4.74
N ASN A 77 -10.52 -8.70 3.75
CA ASN A 77 -11.35 -9.17 2.65
C ASN A 77 -10.58 -10.22 1.82
N PRO A 78 -10.99 -11.49 1.76
CA PRO A 78 -10.23 -12.55 1.07
C PRO A 78 -10.16 -12.34 -0.45
N VAL A 79 -11.00 -11.48 -1.02
CA VAL A 79 -11.09 -11.20 -2.46
C VAL A 79 -10.43 -9.86 -2.82
N TYR A 80 -9.44 -9.41 -2.03
CA TYR A 80 -8.68 -8.20 -2.33
C TYR A 80 -8.02 -8.29 -3.72
N GLN A 81 -8.07 -7.19 -4.48
CA GLN A 81 -7.40 -7.04 -5.78
C GLN A 81 -6.14 -6.19 -5.65
N TYR A 82 -6.21 -5.14 -4.83
CA TYR A 82 -5.14 -4.16 -4.69
C TYR A 82 -4.39 -4.33 -3.38
N ILE A 83 -3.09 -4.03 -3.39
CA ILE A 83 -2.30 -3.86 -2.18
C ILE A 83 -1.83 -2.41 -2.17
N ILE A 84 -2.20 -1.64 -1.15
CA ILE A 84 -1.72 -0.30 -0.91
C ILE A 84 -0.63 -0.39 0.15
N GLN A 85 0.60 -0.17 -0.27
CA GLN A 85 1.76 -0.33 0.58
C GLN A 85 2.25 1.03 1.12
N THR A 86 2.44 1.11 2.42
CA THR A 86 3.21 2.18 3.09
C THR A 86 4.46 1.58 3.73
N GLY A 87 5.33 2.44 4.26
CA GLY A 87 6.48 1.97 5.04
C GLY A 87 7.25 3.10 5.70
N HIS A 88 8.16 2.68 6.59
CA HIS A 88 9.10 3.56 7.29
C HIS A 88 10.30 2.76 7.84
N GLN A 89 11.38 3.46 8.16
CA GLN A 89 12.51 2.89 8.91
C GLN A 89 12.13 2.81 10.41
N PRO A 90 12.52 1.75 11.14
CA PRO A 90 12.04 1.47 12.49
C PRO A 90 12.47 2.48 13.56
N VAL A 91 13.59 3.18 13.35
CA VAL A 91 14.26 3.95 14.42
C VAL A 91 13.59 5.31 14.71
N PHE A 92 12.76 5.83 13.80
CA PHE A 92 12.15 7.15 13.97
C PHE A 92 10.64 7.07 13.84
N PHE A 93 9.90 7.29 14.93
CA PHE A 93 8.47 7.58 14.89
C PHE A 93 8.26 9.09 15.02
N HIS A 94 7.77 9.72 13.96
CA HIS A 94 7.43 11.15 13.93
C HIS A 94 6.02 11.33 13.33
N PRO A 95 5.37 12.50 13.48
CA PRO A 95 3.97 12.69 13.06
C PRO A 95 3.66 12.30 11.62
N GLY A 96 4.64 12.38 10.71
CA GLY A 96 4.48 11.95 9.32
C GLY A 96 4.21 10.44 9.16
N ILE A 97 4.74 9.60 10.05
CA ILE A 97 4.49 8.15 10.03
C ILE A 97 3.08 7.85 10.53
N TRP A 98 2.66 8.53 11.60
CA TRP A 98 1.31 8.43 12.13
C TRP A 98 0.27 8.83 11.09
N ILE A 99 0.50 9.95 10.39
CA ILE A 99 -0.37 10.42 9.31
C ILE A 99 -0.50 9.36 8.22
N LYS A 100 0.58 8.71 7.79
CA LYS A 100 0.53 7.64 6.76
C LYS A 100 -0.33 6.46 7.20
N ASN A 101 -0.15 5.97 8.42
CA ASN A 101 -0.88 4.80 8.92
C ASN A 101 -2.37 5.11 9.15
N ILE A 102 -2.66 6.26 9.76
CA ILE A 102 -4.05 6.71 9.96
C ILE A 102 -4.71 6.95 8.62
N PHE A 103 -4.05 7.64 7.69
CA PHE A 103 -4.57 7.89 6.35
C PHE A 103 -4.85 6.59 5.61
N LEU A 104 -3.93 5.62 5.62
CA LEU A 104 -4.15 4.32 4.99
C LEU A 104 -5.37 3.60 5.60
N ASN A 105 -5.51 3.62 6.92
CA ASN A 105 -6.65 3.02 7.60
C ASN A 105 -7.98 3.68 7.20
N GLU A 106 -8.06 5.02 7.17
CA GLU A 106 -9.27 5.72 6.74
C GLU A 106 -9.54 5.53 5.24
N LEU A 107 -8.50 5.46 4.42
CA LEU A 107 -8.60 5.21 2.99
C LEU A 107 -9.24 3.84 2.71
N LEU A 108 -8.87 2.81 3.47
CA LEU A 108 -9.39 1.45 3.30
C LEU A 108 -10.82 1.25 3.81
N LYS A 109 -11.31 2.14 4.69
CA LYS A 109 -12.73 2.16 5.09
C LYS A 109 -13.64 2.76 4.01
N SER A 110 -13.07 3.44 3.01
CA SER A 110 -13.83 4.01 1.91
C SER A 110 -14.43 2.91 1.02
N PRO A 111 -15.74 2.96 0.71
CA PRO A 111 -16.38 2.00 -0.20
C PRO A 111 -15.72 1.91 -1.58
N LEU A 112 -15.05 2.98 -2.02
CA LEU A 112 -14.34 3.04 -3.31
C LEU A 112 -13.14 2.08 -3.37
N LEU A 113 -12.68 1.57 -2.23
CA LEU A 113 -11.46 0.78 -2.09
C LEU A 113 -11.70 -0.53 -1.32
N ASP A 114 -12.95 -1.03 -1.33
CA ASP A 114 -13.41 -2.26 -0.68
C ASP A 114 -12.58 -3.52 -1.03
N LYS A 115 -11.93 -3.52 -2.21
CA LYS A 115 -11.04 -4.58 -2.71
C LYS A 115 -9.56 -4.27 -2.52
N SER A 116 -9.21 -3.35 -1.62
CA SER A 116 -7.82 -3.01 -1.31
C SER A 116 -7.40 -3.57 0.04
N LEU A 117 -6.16 -4.03 0.11
CA LEU A 117 -5.50 -4.44 1.34
C LEU A 117 -4.39 -3.44 1.68
N GLY A 118 -4.41 -2.91 2.91
CA GLY A 118 -3.31 -2.11 3.44
C GLY A 118 -2.15 -2.98 3.90
N LEU A 119 -0.93 -2.60 3.54
CA LEU A 119 0.29 -3.23 4.03
C LEU A 119 1.28 -2.16 4.47
N ASN A 120 1.69 -2.20 5.74
CA ASN A 120 2.78 -1.35 6.24
C ASN A 120 4.06 -2.19 6.35
N ILE A 121 5.11 -1.79 5.63
CA ILE A 121 6.41 -2.44 5.67
C ILE A 121 7.36 -1.63 6.55
N ILE A 122 7.87 -2.26 7.60
CA ILE A 122 8.98 -1.75 8.40
C ILE A 122 10.25 -2.41 7.87
N LEU A 123 11.20 -1.60 7.42
CA LEU A 123 12.51 -2.09 6.97
C LEU A 123 13.48 -2.04 8.13
N ASP A 124 13.54 -3.14 8.89
CA ASP A 124 14.59 -3.38 9.88
C ASP A 124 15.86 -3.95 9.22
N ASN A 125 17.02 -3.69 9.84
CA ASN A 125 18.32 -4.17 9.39
C ASN A 125 18.56 -5.62 9.82
#